data_AF-A0A317ZB42-F1
#
_entry.id   AF-A0A317ZB42-F1
#
_cell.length_a   1.000
_cell.length_b   1.000
_cell.length_c   1.000
_cell.angle_alpha   90.00
_cell.angle_beta   90.00
_cell.angle_gamma   90.00
#
_symmetry.space_group_name_H-M   'P 1'
#
loop_
_entity.id
_entity.type
_entity.pdbx_description
1 polymer ?
#
loop_
_entity_poly.entity_id
_entity_poly.type
_entity_poly.pdbx_seq_one_letter_code
_entity_poly.pdbx_strand_id
1 'polypeptide(L)'
;NNVTNGGVYMQVTRGAAPRDHAFPTPSVEPVLTAFVKSYDRPFKALEEGVSVVTTDDIRWLRCDIKSLNLLGNVLAKEYATKYNATEAIQHRDGTVTEGASSNVYAIKDGVVYTHPANNLILKGITRQVIKWICDDEQITFKDEAFSLAFLKDADEVIISSTSAEVMPVVKIDG
;
A
#
# COMPACT_ATOMS: atom_id res chain seq x y z
N ASN A 1 23.79 12.29 10.48
CA ASN A 1 22.73 11.35 10.91
C ASN A 1 23.23 9.90 11.00
N ASN A 2 24.37 9.53 10.39
CA ASN A 2 24.98 8.18 10.44
C ASN A 2 24.05 7.01 10.09
N VAL A 3 22.95 7.26 9.37
CA VAL A 3 22.03 6.22 8.90
C VAL A 3 22.57 5.64 7.61
N THR A 4 22.88 4.34 7.62
CA THR A 4 23.31 3.59 6.43
C THR A 4 22.11 2.95 5.73
N ASN A 5 21.22 2.32 6.49
CA ASN A 5 19.97 1.71 6.01
C ASN A 5 18.77 2.35 6.70
N GLY A 6 17.72 2.65 5.94
CA GLY A 6 16.48 3.19 6.48
C GLY A 6 15.65 3.94 5.46
N GLY A 7 14.87 4.90 5.94
CA GLY A 7 13.98 5.71 5.11
C GLY A 7 13.98 7.17 5.52
N VAL A 8 13.65 8.03 4.56
CA VAL A 8 13.35 9.44 4.78
C VAL A 8 11.83 9.57 4.83
N TYR A 9 11.30 10.05 5.96
CA TYR A 9 9.94 10.53 6.02
C TYR A 9 9.92 12.01 5.68
N MET A 10 9.01 12.42 4.80
CA MET A 10 8.75 13.81 4.50
C MET A 10 7.26 14.05 4.34
N GLN A 11 6.79 15.21 4.80
CA GLN A 11 5.42 15.67 4.61
C GLN A 11 5.40 17.17 4.35
N VAL A 12 4.40 17.63 3.61
CA VAL A 12 4.10 19.05 3.42
C VAL A 12 2.65 19.28 3.82
N THR A 13 2.41 20.25 4.71
CA THR A 13 1.07 20.75 5.02
C THR A 13 0.86 22.10 4.36
N ARG A 14 -0.41 22.53 4.23
CA ARG A 14 -0.75 23.80 3.59
C ARG A 14 -0.16 25.02 4.31
N GLY A 15 0.11 24.93 5.61
CA GLY A 15 0.59 26.03 6.44
C GLY A 15 -0.37 26.36 7.59
N ALA A 16 -0.02 27.38 8.38
CA ALA A 16 -0.81 27.84 9.52
C ALA A 16 -1.72 29.01 9.13
N ALA A 17 -3.01 28.90 9.45
CA ALA A 17 -4.03 29.93 9.21
C ALA A 17 -5.18 29.79 10.23
N PRO A 18 -6.07 30.80 10.39
CA PRO A 18 -7.33 30.64 11.12
C PRO A 18 -8.14 29.44 10.59
N ARG A 19 -8.90 28.79 11.48
CA ARG A 19 -9.64 27.56 11.15
C ARG A 19 -10.76 27.83 10.14
N ASP A 20 -10.57 27.36 8.92
CA ASP A 20 -11.56 27.33 7.84
C ASP A 20 -11.31 26.11 6.94
N HIS A 21 -12.33 25.63 6.23
CA HIS A 21 -12.21 24.57 5.22
C HIS A 21 -11.74 25.11 3.87
N ALA A 22 -12.08 26.36 3.53
CA ALA A 22 -11.60 27.00 2.32
C ALA A 22 -10.08 27.22 2.39
N PHE A 23 -9.41 27.28 1.23
CA PHE A 23 -7.99 27.64 1.23
C PHE A 23 -7.81 29.09 1.69
N PRO A 24 -6.76 29.38 2.48
CA PRO A 24 -6.53 30.73 3.00
C PRO A 24 -6.28 31.69 1.84
N THR A 25 -6.86 32.88 1.96
CA THR A 25 -6.65 34.01 1.04
C THR A 25 -6.24 35.23 1.87
N PRO A 26 -5.02 35.78 1.67
CA PRO A 26 -3.98 35.33 0.74
C PRO A 26 -3.43 33.94 1.12
N SER A 27 -2.71 33.31 0.19
CA SER A 27 -2.03 32.03 0.44
C SER A 27 -1.03 32.15 1.60
N VAL A 28 -0.84 31.05 2.32
CA VAL A 28 0.15 30.93 3.41
C VAL A 28 1.31 30.04 2.98
N GLU A 29 2.45 30.19 3.67
CA GLU A 29 3.64 29.38 3.43
C GLU A 29 3.41 27.91 3.86
N PRO A 30 3.69 26.91 2.99
CA PRO A 30 3.63 25.50 3.35
C PRO A 30 4.63 25.13 4.44
N VAL A 31 4.27 24.17 5.29
CA VAL A 31 5.19 23.64 6.32
C VAL A 31 5.70 22.28 5.87
N LEU A 32 7.01 22.21 5.61
CA LEU A 32 7.75 20.96 5.38
C LEU A 32 8.23 20.40 6.72
N THR A 33 8.02 19.10 6.94
CA THR A 33 8.66 18.36 8.03
C THR A 33 9.28 17.11 7.46
N ALA A 34 10.54 16.85 7.79
CA ALA A 34 11.26 15.67 7.35
C ALA A 34 12.20 15.15 8.43
N PHE A 35 12.35 13.83 8.50
CA PHE A 35 13.30 13.17 9.37
C PHE A 35 13.74 11.83 8.77
N VAL A 36 14.87 11.31 9.25
CA VAL A 36 15.37 9.99 8.88
C VAL A 36 14.98 8.97 9.94
N LYS A 37 14.66 7.76 9.52
CA LYS A 37 14.46 6.60 10.40
C LYS A 37 15.39 5.48 9.96
N SER A 38 16.21 4.98 10.87
CA SER A 38 17.04 3.81 10.62
C SER A 38 16.20 2.54 10.74
N TYR A 39 16.31 1.66 9.75
CA TYR A 39 15.78 0.29 9.80
C TYR A 39 16.45 -0.54 8.70
N ASP A 40 16.63 -1.82 8.97
CA ASP A 40 17.09 -2.78 7.96
C ASP A 40 15.92 -3.35 7.17
N ARG A 41 16.26 -4.03 6.07
CA ARG A 41 15.28 -4.76 5.25
C ARG A 41 14.62 -5.87 6.08
N PRO A 42 13.35 -6.20 5.84
CA PRO A 42 12.63 -7.23 6.60
C PRO A 42 13.01 -8.64 6.13
N PHE A 43 14.30 -9.00 6.17
CA PHE A 43 14.85 -10.24 5.58
C PHE A 43 14.07 -11.50 5.96
N LYS A 44 13.78 -11.68 7.25
CA LYS A 44 13.02 -12.84 7.73
C LYS A 44 11.63 -12.94 7.11
N ALA A 45 10.91 -11.81 7.02
CA ALA A 45 9.57 -11.79 6.43
C ALA A 45 9.61 -11.96 4.90
N LEU A 46 10.67 -11.49 4.23
CA LEU A 46 10.88 -11.74 2.80
C LEU A 46 11.13 -13.23 2.49
N GLU A 47 11.76 -13.96 3.42
CA GLU A 47 12.03 -15.39 3.28
C GLU A 47 10.83 -16.26 3.68
N GLU A 48 10.19 -15.96 4.82
CA GLU A 48 9.12 -16.79 5.40
C GLU A 48 7.72 -16.40 4.91
N GLY A 49 7.57 -15.21 4.33
CA GLY A 49 6.28 -14.60 4.01
C GLY A 49 5.50 -14.11 5.23
N VAL A 50 4.34 -13.52 4.98
CA VAL A 50 3.48 -12.93 6.02
C VAL A 50 2.03 -13.40 5.93
N SER A 51 1.32 -13.27 7.04
CA SER A 51 -0.14 -13.39 7.10
C SER A 51 -0.83 -12.04 6.84
N VAL A 52 -1.98 -12.09 6.19
CA VAL A 52 -2.87 -10.95 5.98
C VAL A 52 -4.30 -11.30 6.38
N VAL A 53 -5.11 -10.27 6.59
CA VAL A 53 -6.57 -10.38 6.70
C VAL A 53 -7.25 -9.51 5.65
N THR A 54 -8.49 -9.82 5.33
CA THR A 54 -9.33 -9.02 4.43
C THR A 54 -10.29 -8.15 5.23
N THR A 55 -10.58 -6.94 4.73
CA THR A 55 -11.51 -6.01 5.38
C THR A 55 -12.14 -5.04 4.36
N ASP A 56 -13.26 -4.42 4.73
CA ASP A 56 -13.91 -3.42 3.88
C ASP A 56 -13.04 -2.16 3.72
N ASP A 57 -12.92 -1.66 2.49
CA ASP A 57 -12.29 -0.37 2.21
C ASP A 57 -13.27 0.78 2.50
N ILE A 58 -13.16 1.31 3.72
CA ILE A 58 -13.95 2.48 4.17
C ILE A 58 -13.27 3.82 3.87
N ARG A 59 -12.17 3.84 3.09
CA ARG A 59 -11.44 5.07 2.77
C ARG A 59 -12.17 5.90 1.72
N TRP A 60 -11.82 7.19 1.65
CA TRP A 60 -12.35 8.12 0.66
C TRP A 60 -12.01 7.73 -0.79
N LEU A 61 -12.54 8.47 -1.76
CA LEU A 61 -12.42 8.18 -3.20
C LEU A 61 -11.23 8.87 -3.89
N ARG A 62 -10.20 9.30 -3.14
CA ARG A 62 -9.00 9.96 -3.66
C ARG A 62 -7.71 9.31 -3.13
N CYS A 63 -7.67 7.97 -3.16
CA CYS A 63 -6.51 7.18 -2.74
C CYS A 63 -5.29 7.37 -3.66
N ASP A 64 -5.49 7.91 -4.86
CA ASP A 64 -4.42 8.34 -5.77
C ASP A 64 -3.54 9.44 -5.14
N ILE A 65 -4.08 10.21 -4.19
CA ILE A 65 -3.32 11.24 -3.46
C ILE A 65 -2.72 10.63 -2.20
N LYS A 66 -1.38 10.62 -2.10
CA LYS A 66 -0.66 10.30 -0.87
C LYS A 66 -0.75 11.43 0.15
N SER A 67 -1.94 11.62 0.74
CA SER A 67 -2.24 12.68 1.71
C SER A 67 -2.02 12.23 3.16
N LEU A 68 -2.21 13.16 4.10
CA LEU A 68 -2.20 12.88 5.53
C LEU A 68 -3.55 12.38 6.08
N ASN A 69 -4.59 12.24 5.24
CA ASN A 69 -5.89 11.69 5.64
C ASN A 69 -5.84 10.17 5.74
N LEU A 70 -5.20 9.65 6.79
CA LEU A 70 -4.86 8.23 6.93
C LEU A 70 -5.72 7.47 7.94
N LEU A 71 -6.81 8.05 8.48
CA LEU A 71 -7.60 7.39 9.52
C LEU A 71 -8.15 6.03 9.08
N GLY A 72 -8.68 5.92 7.85
CA GLY A 72 -9.15 4.63 7.32
C GLY A 72 -8.03 3.58 7.22
N ASN A 73 -6.85 3.98 6.74
CA ASN A 73 -5.67 3.12 6.70
C ASN A 73 -5.24 2.66 8.09
N VAL A 74 -5.27 3.55 9.09
CA VAL A 74 -4.91 3.22 10.48
C VAL A 74 -5.89 2.20 11.06
N LEU A 75 -7.20 2.36 10.84
CA LEU A 75 -8.20 1.40 11.30
C LEU A 75 -8.03 0.02 10.66
N ALA A 76 -7.73 -0.05 9.35
CA ALA A 76 -7.45 -1.31 8.67
C ALA A 76 -6.16 -1.97 9.20
N LYS A 77 -5.10 -1.20 9.47
CA LYS A 77 -3.86 -1.75 10.06
C LYS A 77 -4.06 -2.26 11.49
N GLU A 78 -4.84 -1.54 12.29
CA GLU A 78 -5.23 -1.96 13.63
C GLU A 78 -6.06 -3.25 13.60
N TYR A 79 -6.98 -3.37 12.63
CA TYR A 79 -7.71 -4.61 12.39
C TYR A 79 -6.75 -5.77 12.12
N ALA A 80 -5.79 -5.63 11.19
CA ALA A 80 -4.77 -6.66 10.96
C ALA A 80 -4.00 -7.05 12.23
N THR A 81 -3.62 -6.06 13.04
CA THR A 81 -2.88 -6.28 14.29
C THR A 81 -3.70 -7.11 15.28
N LYS A 82 -5.01 -6.85 15.41
CA LYS A 82 -5.92 -7.64 16.28
C LYS A 82 -6.04 -9.10 15.87
N TYR A 83 -5.83 -9.41 14.59
CA TYR A 83 -5.85 -10.77 14.05
C TYR A 83 -4.45 -11.36 13.86
N ASN A 84 -3.41 -10.74 14.44
CA ASN A 84 -2.01 -11.16 14.31
C ASN A 84 -1.55 -11.28 12.84
N ALA A 85 -2.03 -10.38 12.00
CA ALA A 85 -1.67 -10.26 10.59
C ALA A 85 -0.79 -9.03 10.35
N THR A 86 0.09 -9.12 9.36
CA THR A 86 1.02 -8.03 9.00
C THR A 86 0.32 -6.91 8.23
N GLU A 87 -0.67 -7.25 7.42
CA GLU A 87 -1.40 -6.30 6.58
C GLU A 87 -2.89 -6.64 6.49
N ALA A 88 -3.70 -5.60 6.26
CA ALA A 88 -5.11 -5.76 5.88
C ALA A 88 -5.25 -5.47 4.40
N ILE A 89 -5.64 -6.47 3.60
CA ILE A 89 -6.05 -6.30 2.21
C ILE A 89 -7.49 -5.77 2.19
N GLN A 90 -7.69 -4.62 1.58
CA GLN A 90 -9.00 -3.97 1.57
C GLN A 90 -9.77 -4.26 0.28
N HIS A 91 -11.09 -4.33 0.37
CA HIS A 91 -11.97 -4.52 -0.80
C HIS A 91 -13.18 -3.59 -0.78
N ARG A 92 -13.72 -3.31 -1.96
CA ARG A 92 -15.03 -2.63 -2.13
C ARG A 92 -15.97 -3.59 -2.83
N ASP A 93 -17.07 -3.95 -2.18
CA ASP A 93 -18.07 -4.88 -2.73
C ASP A 93 -17.45 -6.19 -3.24
N GLY A 94 -16.49 -6.73 -2.47
CA GLY A 94 -15.76 -7.96 -2.80
C GLY A 94 -14.67 -7.82 -3.88
N THR A 95 -14.48 -6.64 -4.46
CA THR A 95 -13.37 -6.35 -5.40
C THR A 95 -12.16 -5.82 -4.63
N VAL A 96 -11.01 -6.48 -4.75
CA VAL A 96 -9.78 -6.12 -4.06
C VAL A 96 -9.26 -4.78 -4.57
N THR A 97 -8.91 -3.87 -3.66
CA THR A 97 -8.29 -2.58 -3.98
C THR A 97 -6.79 -2.62 -3.67
N GLU A 98 -6.41 -2.29 -2.43
CA GLU A 98 -5.03 -2.33 -1.95
C GLU A 98 -4.98 -2.62 -0.44
N GLY A 99 -3.79 -2.85 0.09
CA GLY A 99 -3.57 -3.01 1.53
C GLY A 99 -3.72 -1.68 2.29
N ALA A 100 -3.73 -1.73 3.62
CA ALA A 100 -3.76 -0.51 4.43
C ALA A 100 -2.56 0.43 4.13
N SER A 101 -1.42 -0.15 3.74
CA SER A 101 -0.18 0.60 3.47
C SER A 101 0.64 0.06 2.28
N SER A 102 0.03 -0.74 1.40
CA SER A 102 0.72 -1.49 0.35
C SER A 102 -0.18 -1.73 -0.86
N ASN A 103 0.39 -1.94 -2.05
CA ASN A 103 -0.35 -2.49 -3.19
C ASN A 103 -0.43 -4.02 -3.11
N VAL A 104 -1.44 -4.62 -3.75
CA VAL A 104 -1.73 -6.07 -3.70
C VAL A 104 -1.68 -6.67 -5.10
N TYR A 105 -1.17 -7.90 -5.19
CA TYR A 105 -1.07 -8.64 -6.43
C TYR A 105 -1.45 -10.11 -6.18
N ALA A 106 -2.17 -10.68 -7.13
CA ALA A 106 -2.47 -12.10 -7.18
C ALA A 106 -1.79 -12.69 -8.42
N ILE A 107 -1.13 -13.83 -8.27
CA ILE A 107 -0.48 -14.54 -9.37
C ILE A 107 -1.28 -15.81 -9.62
N LYS A 108 -1.69 -16.01 -10.87
CA LYS A 108 -2.44 -17.21 -11.30
C LYS A 108 -1.94 -17.65 -12.66
N ASP A 109 -1.54 -18.91 -12.78
CA ASP A 109 -1.02 -19.52 -14.02
C ASP A 109 0.13 -18.70 -14.64
N GLY A 110 1.04 -18.19 -13.80
CA GLY A 110 2.18 -17.37 -14.22
C GLY A 110 1.84 -15.94 -14.67
N VAL A 111 0.60 -15.50 -14.49
CA VAL A 111 0.15 -14.13 -14.81
C VAL A 111 -0.03 -13.33 -13.52
N VAL A 112 0.54 -12.13 -13.49
CA VAL A 112 0.42 -11.19 -12.36
C VAL A 112 -0.80 -10.30 -12.58
N TYR A 113 -1.73 -10.30 -11.63
CA TYR A 113 -2.91 -9.43 -11.60
C TYR A 113 -2.75 -8.39 -10.49
N THR A 114 -3.06 -7.13 -10.79
CA THR A 114 -3.14 -6.05 -9.80
C THR A 114 -4.24 -5.07 -10.17
N HIS A 115 -4.84 -4.41 -9.16
CA HIS A 115 -5.87 -3.43 -9.42
C HIS A 115 -5.34 -2.27 -10.32
N PRO A 116 -6.13 -1.79 -11.30
CA PRO A 116 -5.77 -0.65 -12.14
C PRO A 116 -5.43 0.58 -11.30
N ALA A 117 -4.43 1.34 -11.73
CA ALA A 117 -4.04 2.60 -11.07
C ALA A 117 -5.06 3.71 -11.36
N ASN A 118 -6.14 3.75 -10.57
CA ASN A 118 -7.17 4.78 -10.58
C ASN A 118 -7.33 5.41 -9.18
N ASN A 119 -8.42 6.14 -8.93
CA ASN A 119 -8.66 6.85 -7.67
C ASN A 119 -8.87 5.94 -6.43
N LEU A 120 -9.01 4.62 -6.61
CA LEU A 120 -9.23 3.66 -5.53
C LEU A 120 -7.95 3.12 -4.89
N ILE A 121 -6.80 3.29 -5.55
CA ILE A 121 -5.50 2.82 -5.04
C ILE A 121 -4.42 3.89 -5.20
N LEU A 122 -3.36 3.79 -4.42
CA LEU A 122 -2.16 4.58 -4.64
C LEU A 122 -1.32 3.95 -5.78
N LYS A 123 -0.90 4.74 -6.76
CA LYS A 123 0.07 4.31 -7.78
C LYS A 123 1.48 4.22 -7.17
N GLY A 124 1.75 3.14 -6.43
CA GLY A 124 3.01 2.94 -5.72
C GLY A 124 4.25 2.98 -6.63
N ILE A 125 5.40 3.37 -6.06
CA ILE A 125 6.68 3.34 -6.79
C ILE A 125 7.17 1.90 -6.93
N THR A 126 7.14 1.09 -5.85
CA THR A 126 7.51 -0.33 -5.90
C THR A 126 6.65 -1.09 -6.92
N ARG A 127 5.35 -0.77 -7.04
CA ARG A 127 4.46 -1.30 -8.09
C ARG A 127 4.99 -1.05 -9.51
N GLN A 128 5.47 0.16 -9.76
CA GLN A 128 5.99 0.53 -11.08
C GLN A 128 7.29 -0.22 -11.38
N VAL A 129 8.13 -0.43 -10.36
CA VAL A 129 9.35 -1.25 -10.47
C VAL A 129 8.99 -2.72 -10.74
N ILE A 130 8.03 -3.30 -10.02
CA ILE A 130 7.55 -4.67 -10.27
C ILE A 130 7.05 -4.81 -11.71
N LYS A 131 6.22 -3.88 -12.19
CA LYS A 131 5.75 -3.91 -13.59
C LYS A 131 6.92 -3.87 -14.58
N TRP A 132 7.90 -2.99 -14.35
CA TRP A 132 9.08 -2.89 -15.20
C TRP A 132 9.87 -4.20 -15.23
N ILE A 133 10.06 -4.86 -14.08
CA ILE A 133 10.71 -6.17 -13.98
C ILE A 133 9.89 -7.23 -14.72
N CYS A 134 8.57 -7.27 -14.57
CA CYS A 134 7.72 -8.21 -15.32
C CYS A 134 7.84 -8.00 -16.83
N ASP A 135 7.90 -6.74 -17.30
CA ASP A 135 8.06 -6.44 -18.72
C ASP A 135 9.44 -6.93 -19.24
N ASP A 136 10.52 -6.78 -18.45
CA ASP A 136 11.88 -7.23 -18.79
C ASP A 136 12.00 -8.77 -18.81
N GLU A 137 11.37 -9.43 -17.83
CA GLU A 137 11.35 -10.90 -17.67
C GLU A 137 10.25 -11.59 -18.50
N GLN A 138 9.52 -10.84 -19.34
CA GLN A 138 8.43 -11.34 -20.18
C GLN A 138 7.30 -12.04 -19.38
N ILE A 139 7.09 -11.62 -18.13
CA ILE A 139 5.99 -12.06 -17.28
C ILE A 139 4.75 -11.21 -17.59
N THR A 140 3.62 -11.86 -17.87
CA THR A 140 2.39 -11.12 -18.18
C THR A 140 1.89 -10.38 -16.94
N PHE A 141 1.83 -9.05 -17.04
CA PHE A 141 1.33 -8.17 -15.97
C PHE A 141 0.02 -7.51 -16.40
N LYS A 142 -1.07 -7.80 -15.70
CA LYS A 142 -2.41 -7.28 -15.96
C LYS A 142 -2.82 -6.26 -14.91
N ASP A 143 -3.06 -5.04 -15.37
CA ASP A 143 -3.78 -4.00 -14.63
C ASP A 143 -5.29 -4.32 -14.66
N GLU A 144 -5.70 -5.39 -13.97
CA GLU A 144 -7.06 -5.91 -13.93
C GLU A 144 -7.49 -6.19 -12.49
N ALA A 145 -8.63 -5.63 -12.08
CA ALA A 145 -9.16 -5.83 -10.74
C ALA A 145 -9.69 -7.25 -10.57
N PHE A 146 -9.57 -7.81 -9.37
CA PHE A 146 -9.98 -9.17 -9.07
C PHE A 146 -10.76 -9.25 -7.75
N SER A 147 -11.55 -10.30 -7.60
CA SER A 147 -12.39 -10.51 -6.42
C SER A 147 -11.62 -11.13 -5.26
N LEU A 148 -12.18 -11.08 -4.05
CA LEU A 148 -11.66 -11.84 -2.91
C LEU A 148 -11.60 -13.36 -3.18
N ALA A 149 -12.55 -13.89 -3.95
CA ALA A 149 -12.54 -15.30 -4.32
C ALA A 149 -11.33 -15.63 -5.21
N PHE A 150 -11.03 -14.77 -6.19
CA PHE A 150 -9.84 -14.91 -7.02
C PHE A 150 -8.55 -14.77 -6.20
N LEU A 151 -8.50 -13.83 -5.25
CA LEU A 151 -7.35 -13.67 -4.35
C LEU A 151 -7.09 -14.95 -3.53
N LYS A 152 -8.14 -15.62 -3.05
CA LYS A 152 -8.02 -16.86 -2.27
C LYS A 152 -7.67 -18.09 -3.11
N ASP A 153 -7.98 -18.05 -4.40
CA ASP A 153 -7.66 -19.12 -5.37
C ASP A 153 -6.32 -18.90 -6.10
N ALA A 154 -5.66 -17.76 -5.87
CA ALA A 154 -4.38 -17.43 -6.49
C ALA A 154 -3.29 -18.45 -6.10
N ASP A 155 -2.38 -18.72 -7.02
CA ASP A 155 -1.24 -19.63 -6.77
C ASP A 155 -0.23 -18.97 -5.84
N GLU A 156 -0.02 -17.66 -6.01
CA GLU A 156 0.79 -16.82 -5.11
C GLU A 156 0.13 -15.46 -4.89
N VAL A 157 0.39 -14.86 -3.73
CA VAL A 157 -0.03 -13.48 -3.42
C VAL A 157 1.18 -12.71 -2.89
N ILE A 158 1.34 -11.48 -3.36
CA ILE A 158 2.36 -10.56 -2.86
C ILE A 158 1.74 -9.22 -2.51
N ILE A 159 2.35 -8.51 -1.58
CA ILE A 159 2.09 -7.09 -1.31
C ILE A 159 3.36 -6.28 -1.49
N SER A 160 3.23 -5.00 -1.85
CA SER A 160 4.40 -4.14 -2.06
C SER A 160 4.28 -2.76 -1.44
N SER A 161 5.36 -2.29 -0.82
CA SER A 161 5.53 -0.89 -0.42
C SER A 161 7.02 -0.53 -0.42
N THR A 162 7.36 0.73 -0.12
CA THR A 162 8.77 1.13 -0.01
C THR A 162 9.50 0.37 1.09
N SER A 163 8.86 0.12 2.23
CA SER A 163 9.51 -0.54 3.38
C SER A 163 9.29 -2.06 3.41
N ALA A 164 8.22 -2.56 2.79
CA ALA A 164 7.94 -4.00 2.71
C ALA A 164 8.61 -4.66 1.50
N GLU A 165 9.07 -3.88 0.53
CA GLU A 165 9.64 -4.36 -0.75
C GLU A 165 8.61 -5.20 -1.53
N VAL A 166 8.98 -6.42 -1.96
CA VAL A 166 8.09 -7.41 -2.58
C VAL A 166 7.87 -8.50 -1.54
N MET A 167 6.76 -8.41 -0.81
CA MET A 167 6.52 -9.22 0.38
C MET A 167 5.57 -10.40 0.06
N PRO A 168 6.02 -11.66 0.20
CA PRO A 168 5.16 -12.83 0.00
C PRO A 168 4.06 -12.90 1.05
N VAL A 169 2.83 -13.22 0.62
CA VAL A 169 1.69 -13.50 1.49
C VAL A 169 1.39 -14.99 1.43
N VAL A 170 1.57 -15.67 2.56
CA VAL A 170 1.45 -17.14 2.66
C VAL A 170 0.19 -17.58 3.39
N LYS A 171 -0.57 -16.64 3.95
CA LYS A 171 -1.77 -16.92 4.75
C LYS A 171 -2.76 -15.76 4.67
N ILE A 172 -4.02 -16.03 4.36
CA ILE A 172 -5.10 -15.04 4.23
C ILE A 172 -6.28 -15.46 5.11
N ASP A 173 -6.70 -14.59 6.04
CA ASP A 173 -7.87 -14.78 6.93
C ASP A 173 -7.80 -15.94 7.93
N GLY A 174 -6.60 -16.36 8.34
CA GLY A 174 -6.41 -17.47 9.29
C GLY A 174 -6.12 -18.78 8.57
#